data_AF-A0A1Y0M4N7-F1
#
_entry.id   AF-A0A1Y0M4N7-F1
#
_cell.length_a   1.000
_cell.length_b   1.000
_cell.length_c   1.000
_cell.angle_alpha   90.00
_cell.angle_beta   90.00
_cell.angle_gamma   90.00
#
_symmetry.space_group_name_H-M   'P 1'
#
loop_
_entity.id
_entity.type
_entity.pdbx_description
1 polymer ?
#
loop_
_entity_poly.entity_id
_entity_poly.type
_entity_poly.pdbx_seq_one_letter_code
_entity_poly.pdbx_strand_id
1 'polypeptide(L)'
;MKIEKVKNYNKYKDAKFQPSQHHSTMADLYINQMRDALKSYHKNVLVGDYNYLTDNGANPIEDDFYEALAWQGLKDQNVKAYIDLSDAKKLALKTSLEQHYSSTTTNCPNN
;
A
#
# COMPACT_ATOMS: atom_id res chain seq x y z
N MET A 1 20.37 4.79 8.33
CA MET A 1 19.19 4.28 7.59
C MET A 1 18.56 5.28 6.61
N LYS A 2 18.26 6.55 6.97
CA LYS A 2 17.65 7.54 6.03
C LYS A 2 18.55 7.93 4.84
N ILE A 3 19.87 7.98 5.03
CA ILE A 3 20.84 8.42 4.01
C ILE A 3 20.99 7.40 2.87
N GLU A 4 20.98 6.10 3.18
CA GLU A 4 21.11 5.03 2.17
C GLU A 4 19.90 4.95 1.23
N LYS A 5 18.68 5.11 1.75
CA LYS A 5 17.46 5.11 0.92
C LYS A 5 17.50 6.22 -0.13
N VAL A 6 17.87 7.44 0.26
CA VAL A 6 17.97 8.59 -0.65
C VAL A 6 19.07 8.37 -1.69
N LYS A 7 20.22 7.85 -1.27
CA LYS A 7 21.35 7.58 -2.17
C LYS A 7 21.01 6.50 -3.21
N ASN A 8 20.34 5.43 -2.79
CA ASN A 8 19.90 4.38 -3.69
C ASN A 8 18.79 4.88 -4.64
N TYR A 9 17.81 5.62 -4.13
CA TYR A 9 16.77 6.22 -4.97
C TYR A 9 17.36 7.11 -6.07
N ASN A 10 18.27 8.02 -5.72
CA ASN A 10 18.94 8.89 -6.69
C ASN A 10 19.78 8.09 -7.68
N LYS A 11 20.51 7.06 -7.23
CA LYS A 11 21.28 6.17 -8.12
C LYS A 11 20.42 5.55 -9.23
N TYR A 12 19.25 5.01 -8.89
CA TYR A 12 18.38 4.38 -9.89
C TYR A 12 17.59 5.39 -10.73
N LYS A 13 17.21 6.52 -10.14
CA LYS A 13 16.60 7.66 -10.84
C LYS A 13 17.55 8.24 -11.90
N ASP A 14 18.79 8.51 -11.52
CA ASP A 14 19.82 9.09 -12.39
C ASP A 14 20.27 8.09 -13.47
N ALA A 15 20.24 6.79 -13.17
CA ALA A 15 20.45 5.72 -14.14
C ALA A 15 19.30 5.58 -15.16
N LYS A 16 18.26 6.42 -15.08
CA LYS A 16 17.04 6.36 -15.91
C LYS A 16 16.43 4.96 -15.93
N PHE A 17 16.45 4.28 -14.79
CA PHE A 17 15.91 2.93 -14.66
C PHE A 17 14.48 2.91 -15.19
N GLN A 18 14.27 2.26 -16.34
CA GLN A 18 12.95 2.13 -16.92
C GLN A 18 12.24 0.97 -16.23
N PRO A 19 10.97 1.12 -15.82
CA PRO A 19 10.18 -0.01 -15.37
C PRO A 19 10.18 -1.07 -16.47
N SER A 20 10.94 -2.14 -16.26
CA SER A 20 10.97 -3.24 -17.23
C SER A 20 9.68 -4.04 -17.12
N GLN A 21 9.38 -4.88 -18.11
CA GLN A 21 8.27 -5.82 -18.05
C GLN A 21 8.27 -6.63 -16.73
N HIS A 22 9.46 -6.92 -16.20
CA HIS A 22 9.65 -7.58 -14.92
C HIS A 22 9.12 -6.79 -13.71
N HIS A 23 9.05 -5.46 -13.75
CA HIS A 23 8.46 -4.64 -12.68
C HIS A 23 6.94 -4.77 -12.64
N SER A 24 6.28 -4.81 -13.80
CA SER A 24 4.86 -5.14 -13.87
C SER A 24 4.59 -6.58 -13.45
N THR A 25 5.40 -7.54 -13.91
CA THR A 25 5.27 -8.94 -13.48
C THR A 25 5.46 -9.08 -11.97
N MET A 26 6.38 -8.32 -11.36
CA MET A 26 6.55 -8.31 -9.90
C MET A 26 5.29 -7.75 -9.22
N ALA A 27 4.72 -6.66 -9.72
CA ALA A 27 3.48 -6.15 -9.14
C ALA A 27 2.32 -7.15 -9.28
N ASP A 28 2.13 -7.75 -10.46
CA ASP A 28 1.08 -8.76 -10.68
C ASP A 28 1.25 -9.99 -9.79
N LEU A 29 2.49 -10.45 -9.60
CA LEU A 29 2.77 -11.65 -8.79
C LEU A 29 2.70 -11.37 -7.28
N TYR A 30 3.12 -10.18 -6.83
CA TYR A 30 3.34 -9.91 -5.41
C TYR A 30 2.28 -9.01 -4.77
N ILE A 31 1.41 -8.31 -5.53
CA ILE A 31 0.42 -7.40 -4.93
C ILE A 31 -0.54 -8.14 -3.99
N ASN A 32 -0.98 -9.35 -4.38
CA ASN A 32 -1.84 -10.17 -3.54
C ASN A 32 -1.12 -10.65 -2.28
N GLN A 33 0.16 -11.05 -2.40
CA GLN A 33 0.96 -11.46 -1.24
C GLN A 33 1.21 -10.28 -0.30
N MET A 34 1.46 -9.09 -0.84
CA MET A 34 1.62 -7.87 -0.04
C MET A 34 0.31 -7.47 0.65
N ARG A 35 -0.83 -7.54 -0.05
CA ARG A 35 -2.17 -7.35 0.55
C ARG A 35 -2.38 -8.29 1.73
N ASP A 36 -2.14 -9.59 1.53
CA ASP A 36 -2.36 -10.60 2.57
C ASP A 36 -1.40 -10.42 3.75
N ALA A 37 -0.15 -10.06 3.48
CA ALA A 37 0.84 -9.75 4.51
C ALA A 37 0.44 -8.50 5.32
N LEU A 38 -0.03 -7.43 4.67
CA LEU A 38 -0.50 -6.21 5.32
C LEU A 38 -1.73 -6.50 6.20
N LYS A 39 -2.70 -7.27 5.69
CA LYS A 39 -3.89 -7.70 6.44
C LYS A 39 -3.51 -8.53 7.67
N SER A 40 -2.61 -9.50 7.49
CA SER A 40 -2.11 -10.34 8.58
C SER A 40 -1.36 -9.52 9.62
N TYR A 41 -0.51 -8.60 9.20
CA TYR A 41 0.25 -7.73 10.09
C TYR A 41 -0.68 -6.80 10.89
N HIS A 42 -1.68 -6.20 10.23
CA HIS A 42 -2.67 -5.36 10.90
C HIS A 42 -3.41 -6.15 11.99
N LYS A 43 -3.91 -7.34 11.66
CA LYS A 43 -4.66 -8.19 12.58
C LYS A 43 -3.83 -8.74 13.74
N ASN A 44 -2.58 -9.13 13.49
CA ASN A 44 -1.79 -9.91 14.46
C ASN A 44 -0.72 -9.11 15.20
N VAL A 45 -0.26 -7.99 14.63
CA VAL A 45 0.80 -7.16 15.21
C VAL A 45 0.23 -5.82 15.67
N LEU A 46 -0.58 -5.16 14.84
CA LEU A 46 -1.25 -3.90 15.19
C LEU A 46 -2.66 -4.13 15.75
N VAL A 47 -2.79 -5.10 16.65
CA VAL A 47 -4.08 -5.60 17.15
C VAL A 47 -4.97 -4.49 17.72
N GLY A 48 -4.38 -3.50 18.41
CA GLY A 48 -5.12 -2.37 18.97
C GLY A 48 -5.76 -1.47 17.92
N ASP A 49 -5.01 -1.15 16.86
CA ASP A 49 -5.51 -0.37 15.72
C ASP A 49 -6.58 -1.17 14.96
N TYR A 50 -6.30 -2.46 14.70
CA TYR A 50 -7.26 -3.36 14.07
C TYR A 50 -8.59 -3.41 14.83
N ASN A 51 -8.53 -3.61 16.16
CA ASN A 51 -9.73 -3.69 16.99
C ASN A 51 -10.48 -2.35 17.03
N TYR A 52 -9.77 -1.22 17.07
CA TYR A 52 -10.38 0.10 17.04
C TYR A 52 -11.13 0.33 15.72
N LEU A 53 -10.50 0.00 14.59
CA LEU A 53 -11.06 0.24 13.26
C LEU A 53 -12.15 -0.75 12.86
N THR A 54 -12.11 -1.97 13.41
CA THR A 54 -13.03 -3.04 13.05
C THR A 54 -14.12 -3.31 14.10
N ASP A 55 -14.18 -2.52 15.17
CA ASP A 55 -15.01 -2.82 16.34
C ASP A 55 -14.78 -4.26 16.85
N ASN A 56 -13.54 -4.55 17.21
CA ASN A 56 -13.06 -5.88 17.64
C ASN A 56 -13.37 -7.01 16.63
N GLY A 57 -13.38 -6.69 15.33
CA GLY A 57 -13.65 -7.63 14.25
C GLY A 57 -15.11 -7.76 13.84
N ALA A 58 -16.04 -7.03 14.46
CA ALA A 58 -17.46 -7.01 14.06
C ALA A 58 -17.67 -6.38 12.68
N ASN A 59 -16.86 -5.39 12.32
CA ASN A 59 -16.87 -4.68 11.05
C ASN A 59 -15.49 -4.80 10.37
N PRO A 60 -15.18 -5.95 9.74
CA PRO A 60 -13.87 -6.16 9.15
C PRO A 60 -13.59 -5.17 8.01
N ILE A 61 -12.34 -4.71 7.91
CA ILE A 61 -11.87 -3.90 6.79
C ILE A 61 -11.73 -4.78 5.55
N GLU A 62 -12.24 -4.28 4.42
CA GLU A 62 -12.21 -4.95 3.12
C GLU A 62 -10.79 -5.12 2.57
N ASP A 63 -10.60 -6.14 1.73
CA ASP A 63 -9.31 -6.47 1.13
C ASP A 63 -8.76 -5.35 0.23
N ASP A 64 -9.65 -4.57 -0.37
CA ASP A 64 -9.31 -3.41 -1.21
C ASP A 64 -8.50 -2.36 -0.45
N PHE A 65 -8.68 -2.22 0.86
CA PHE A 65 -7.87 -1.30 1.68
C PHE A 65 -6.40 -1.73 1.69
N TYR A 66 -6.15 -3.02 1.98
CA TYR A 66 -4.80 -3.55 2.05
C TYR A 66 -4.14 -3.63 0.68
N GLU A 67 -4.91 -3.91 -0.37
CA GLU A 67 -4.43 -3.86 -1.75
C GLU A 67 -4.08 -2.43 -2.15
N ALA A 68 -4.88 -1.43 -1.73
CA ALA A 68 -4.59 -0.03 -1.99
C ALA A 68 -3.31 0.42 -1.28
N LEU A 69 -3.06 -0.04 -0.05
CA LEU A 69 -1.78 0.20 0.66
C LEU A 69 -0.60 -0.45 -0.06
N ALA A 70 -0.76 -1.68 -0.55
CA ALA A 70 0.28 -2.35 -1.33
C ALA A 70 0.60 -1.57 -2.62
N TRP A 71 -0.43 -1.03 -3.29
CA TRP A 71 -0.25 -0.17 -4.46
C TRP A 71 0.36 1.20 -4.11
N GLN A 72 0.06 1.80 -2.95
CA GLN A 72 0.70 3.05 -2.53
C GLN A 72 2.23 2.91 -2.46
N GLY A 73 2.74 1.76 -2.01
CA GLY A 73 4.18 1.48 -2.00
C GLY A 73 4.82 1.41 -3.41
N LEU A 74 4.01 1.25 -4.46
CA LEU A 74 4.43 1.11 -5.85
C LEU A 74 4.02 2.28 -6.76
N LYS A 75 3.08 3.14 -6.34
CA LYS A 75 2.42 4.13 -7.23
C LYS A 75 3.40 5.14 -7.83
N ASP A 76 4.44 5.51 -7.09
CA ASP A 76 5.42 6.53 -7.52
C ASP A 76 6.36 6.02 -8.63
N GLN A 77 6.20 4.76 -9.06
CA GLN A 77 7.05 4.10 -10.04
C GLN A 77 6.37 3.89 -11.42
N ASN A 78 5.20 4.51 -11.68
CA ASN A 78 4.46 4.36 -12.95
C ASN A 78 4.32 2.88 -13.38
N VAL A 79 3.99 2.01 -12.43
CA VAL A 79 3.93 0.56 -12.67
C VAL A 79 2.78 0.27 -13.63
N LYS A 80 3.08 -0.29 -14.80
CA LYS A 80 2.09 -0.57 -15.84
C LYS A 80 0.95 -1.46 -15.36
N ALA A 81 1.21 -2.42 -14.45
CA ALA A 81 0.17 -3.23 -13.83
C ALA A 81 -0.92 -2.38 -13.11
N TYR A 82 -0.53 -1.31 -12.40
CA TYR A 82 -1.50 -0.39 -11.78
C TYR A 82 -2.24 0.45 -12.84
N ILE A 83 -1.52 0.91 -13.87
CA ILE A 83 -2.09 1.70 -14.97
C ILE A 83 -3.13 0.87 -15.73
N ASP A 84 -2.88 -0.42 -15.91
CA ASP A 84 -3.75 -1.34 -16.63
C ASP A 84 -4.99 -1.78 -15.81
N LEU A 85 -5.06 -1.45 -14.51
CA LEU A 85 -6.29 -1.65 -13.72
C LEU A 85 -7.45 -0.85 -14.31
N SER A 86 -8.65 -1.43 -14.24
CA SER A 86 -9.88 -0.74 -14.63
C SER A 86 -10.14 0.48 -13.74
N ASP A 87 -10.82 1.48 -14.29
CA ASP A 87 -11.19 2.69 -13.54
C ASP A 87 -12.07 2.36 -12.32
N ALA A 88 -12.94 1.35 -12.45
CA ALA A 88 -13.75 0.86 -11.35
C ALA A 88 -12.89 0.29 -10.20
N LYS A 89 -11.85 -0.51 -10.52
CA LYS A 89 -10.94 -1.04 -9.50
C LYS A 89 -10.12 0.07 -8.86
N LYS A 90 -9.59 1.00 -9.65
CA LYS A 90 -8.87 2.19 -9.13
C LYS A 90 -9.76 3.02 -8.20
N LEU A 91 -11.03 3.20 -8.53
CA LEU A 91 -12.00 3.91 -7.70
C LEU A 91 -12.31 3.16 -6.40
N ALA A 92 -12.48 1.83 -6.44
CA ALA A 92 -12.71 1.00 -5.27
C ALA A 92 -11.52 1.09 -4.29
N LEU A 93 -10.29 0.93 -4.81
CA LEU A 93 -9.05 1.06 -4.05
C LEU A 93 -8.93 2.45 -3.41
N LYS A 94 -9.20 3.51 -4.18
CA LYS A 94 -9.16 4.90 -3.67
C LYS A 94 -10.20 5.11 -2.56
N THR A 95 -11.44 4.70 -2.79
CA THR A 95 -12.55 4.87 -1.83
C THR A 95 -12.24 4.13 -0.52
N SER A 96 -11.82 2.87 -0.62
CA SER A 96 -11.49 2.05 0.55
C SER A 96 -10.30 2.63 1.33
N LEU A 97 -9.29 3.13 0.62
CA LEU A 97 -8.16 3.82 1.24
C LEU A 97 -8.63 5.07 2.01
N GLU A 98 -9.39 5.97 1.37
CA GLU A 98 -9.86 7.23 1.96
C GLU A 98 -10.77 7.01 3.18
N GLN A 99 -11.59 5.95 3.18
CA GLN A 99 -12.45 5.58 4.29
C GLN A 99 -11.69 5.27 5.59
N HIS A 100 -10.47 4.74 5.48
CA HIS A 100 -9.67 4.28 6.63
C HIS A 100 -8.34 5.04 6.80
N TYR A 101 -8.02 6.00 5.92
CA TYR A 101 -6.76 6.74 5.95
C TYR A 101 -6.69 7.72 7.12
N SER A 102 -7.80 8.42 7.40
CA SER A 102 -7.88 9.39 8.50
C SER A 102 -7.85 8.72 9.88
N SER A 103 -8.28 7.46 9.96
CA SER A 103 -8.36 6.70 11.19
C SER A 103 -7.07 5.96 11.55
N THR A 104 -6.18 5.72 10.56
CA THR A 104 -4.84 5.13 10.76
C THR A 104 -3.74 6.17 10.98
N THR A 105 -4.04 7.46 10.79
CA THR A 105 -3.07 8.56 10.86
C THR A 105 -3.34 9.53 12.01
N THR A 106 -4.15 9.15 13.00
CA THR A 106 -4.45 10.00 14.16
C THR A 106 -3.17 10.65 14.66
N ASN A 107 -3.11 11.97 14.52
CA ASN A 107 -1.92 12.79 14.66
C ASN A 107 -1.06 12.31 15.83
N CYS A 108 0.22 12.01 15.58
CA CYS A 108 1.20 12.02 16.66
C CYS A 108 0.99 13.34 17.41
N PRO A 109 0.76 13.33 18.74
CA PRO A 109 0.74 14.56 19.48
C PRO A 109 2.08 15.26 19.23
N ASN A 110 2.03 16.49 18.72
CA ASN A 110 3.21 17.35 18.79
C ASN A 110 3.37 17.70 20.28
N ASN A 111 4.28 16.99 20.92
CA ASN A 111 4.76 17.12 22.31
C ASN A 111 4.10 16.19 23.33
#